data_AF-A0A969T864-F1
#
_entry.id   AF-A0A969T864-F1
#
_cell.length_a   1.000
_cell.length_b   1.000
_cell.length_c   1.000
_cell.angle_alpha   90.00
_cell.angle_beta   90.00
_cell.angle_gamma   90.00
#
_symmetry.space_group_name_H-M   'P 1'
#
loop_
_entity.id
_entity.type
_entity.pdbx_description
1 polymer ?
#
loop_
_entity_poly.entity_id
_entity_poly.type
_entity_poly.pdbx_seq_one_letter_code
_entity_poly.pdbx_strand_id
1 'polypeptide(L)'
;KRIETRKDNPIPLYPGEKESPIKYIVFISKENRTYDEVFGQVKNGKGDKSLARYGYQASFKNHLGTDSLKNITVMPNHLKLAQQFAISDNFYVDADHSADGHRWLINSYPNEWTETCTSASYGGNRSFKEESKAPGIFAMNGAAGAIYPEDYNEAGSMWDHLLRNNVDFYNFGFSIMFEPAIYDKSYKYEGVRQIINYPLPQGLYDRTSRTFPSYNTAIPDQFRADQFITEFSNKYLTFPDSMPSLITLILPNDHGAGDRPEAGFPFRESYMADNDLALGRVVEFLSRTPFWKHMLIVVTEDDSQNGVDHIDAHRSVLMVISPYVRKNYVSHVHYSFGSIFKTFWNILGLPYLNQYDAGAADFADFFTNEPDFTPYDALPVDSLMFNPQKALDPYDENFDWHSLKESPELDNVEDFIRDSKEKDKYRTENREK
;
A
#
# COMPACT_ATOMS: atom_id res chain seq x y z
N LYS A 1 0.76 36.67 -2.90
CA LYS A 1 1.99 35.84 -2.81
C LYS A 1 1.76 34.33 -2.91
N ARG A 2 1.18 33.60 -1.94
CA ARG A 2 0.98 32.11 -2.06
C ARG A 2 0.06 31.67 -3.22
N ILE A 3 -0.93 32.49 -3.59
CA ILE A 3 -1.86 32.17 -4.69
C ILE A 3 -1.19 32.37 -6.06
N GLU A 4 -0.39 33.41 -6.23
CA GLU A 4 0.32 33.69 -7.50
C GLU A 4 1.34 32.59 -7.85
N THR A 5 1.99 31.99 -6.84
CA THR A 5 2.94 30.87 -7.05
C THR A 5 2.29 29.56 -7.48
N ARG A 6 0.95 29.46 -7.45
CA ARG A 6 0.21 28.26 -7.85
C ARG A 6 -0.52 28.38 -9.19
N LYS A 7 -0.42 29.53 -9.87
CA LYS A 7 -1.13 29.79 -11.13
C LYS A 7 -0.91 28.68 -12.17
N ASP A 8 0.34 28.24 -12.34
CA ASP A 8 0.71 27.20 -13.32
C ASP A 8 0.87 25.81 -12.68
N ASN A 9 0.47 25.65 -11.42
CA ASN A 9 0.59 24.35 -10.73
C ASN A 9 -0.45 23.35 -11.28
N PRO A 10 -0.06 22.10 -11.60
CA PRO A 10 -0.98 21.05 -12.04
C PRO A 10 -2.13 20.75 -11.08
N ILE A 11 -1.95 20.98 -9.77
CA ILE A 11 -2.97 20.73 -8.75
C ILE A 11 -3.80 22.00 -8.55
N PRO A 12 -5.11 21.97 -8.87
CA PRO A 12 -6.02 23.08 -8.59
C PRO A 12 -6.01 23.44 -7.11
N LEU A 13 -6.21 24.72 -6.79
CA LEU A 13 -6.19 25.20 -5.39
C LEU A 13 -7.38 24.64 -4.58
N TYR A 14 -8.50 24.42 -5.25
CA TYR A 14 -9.72 23.82 -4.75
C TYR A 14 -10.47 23.18 -5.93
N PRO A 15 -11.47 22.32 -5.67
CA PRO A 15 -12.20 21.65 -6.73
C PRO A 15 -12.87 22.63 -7.69
N GLY A 16 -12.64 22.46 -8.99
CA GLY A 16 -13.22 23.29 -10.04
C GLY A 16 -12.55 24.65 -10.28
N GLU A 17 -11.43 24.97 -9.60
CA GLU A 17 -10.67 26.20 -9.86
C GLU A 17 -10.14 26.27 -11.30
N LYS A 18 -9.64 25.13 -11.81
CA LYS A 18 -9.21 24.93 -13.21
C LYS A 18 -9.18 23.45 -13.54
N GLU A 19 -9.07 23.14 -14.83
CA GLU A 19 -8.80 21.78 -15.29
C GLU A 19 -7.34 21.41 -15.02
N SER A 20 -7.11 20.28 -14.35
CA SER A 20 -5.77 19.73 -14.16
C SER A 20 -5.28 19.07 -15.45
N PRO A 21 -3.99 19.16 -15.80
CA PRO A 21 -3.43 18.32 -16.86
C PRO A 21 -3.39 16.83 -16.47
N ILE A 22 -3.58 16.50 -15.19
CA ILE A 22 -3.68 15.13 -14.69
C ILE A 22 -5.15 14.69 -14.82
N LYS A 23 -5.36 13.54 -15.48
CA LYS A 23 -6.68 12.96 -15.75
C LYS A 23 -6.86 11.57 -15.16
N TYR A 24 -5.76 10.88 -14.90
CA TYR A 24 -5.73 9.51 -14.41
C TYR A 24 -4.93 9.45 -13.12
N ILE A 25 -5.55 8.96 -12.05
CA ILE A 25 -4.91 8.74 -10.76
C ILE A 25 -4.77 7.22 -10.59
N VAL A 26 -3.58 6.75 -10.26
CA VAL A 26 -3.34 5.38 -9.81
C VAL A 26 -2.92 5.45 -8.36
N PHE A 27 -3.75 4.91 -7.47
CA PHE A 27 -3.48 4.88 -6.05
C PHE A 27 -3.06 3.48 -5.63
N ILE A 28 -1.81 3.34 -5.22
CA ILE A 28 -1.23 2.07 -4.80
C ILE A 28 -1.12 2.09 -3.29
N SER A 29 -1.76 1.16 -2.59
CA SER A 29 -1.44 0.94 -1.17
C SER A 29 -0.66 -0.35 -0.96
N LYS A 30 0.05 -0.30 0.15
CA LYS A 30 1.03 -1.23 0.66
C LYS A 30 0.82 -1.42 2.16
N GLU A 31 1.72 -2.14 2.83
CA GLU A 31 1.56 -2.60 4.21
C GLU A 31 2.70 -2.18 5.16
N ASN A 32 2.30 -1.51 6.25
CA ASN A 32 3.00 -1.22 7.51
C ASN A 32 4.49 -0.86 7.41
N ARG A 33 4.85 0.35 6.98
CA ARG A 33 6.27 0.79 7.02
C ARG A 33 6.43 2.19 7.60
N THR A 34 7.45 2.37 8.43
CA THR A 34 7.86 3.70 8.87
C THR A 34 8.74 4.37 7.81
N TYR A 35 8.73 5.71 7.81
CA TYR A 35 9.59 6.49 6.92
C TYR A 35 11.07 6.13 7.10
N ASP A 36 11.57 6.03 8.32
CA ASP A 36 12.99 5.74 8.53
C ASP A 36 13.40 4.32 8.10
N GLU A 37 12.51 3.34 8.21
CA GLU A 37 12.78 1.97 7.80
C GLU A 37 13.06 1.89 6.28
N VAL A 38 12.31 2.69 5.51
CA VAL A 38 12.37 2.75 4.06
C VAL A 38 13.34 3.85 3.59
N PHE A 39 13.07 5.10 3.91
CA PHE A 39 13.80 6.26 3.39
C PHE A 39 14.77 6.91 4.38
N GLY A 40 15.07 6.28 5.53
CA GLY A 40 16.02 6.81 6.52
C GLY A 40 17.42 7.15 5.96
N GLN A 41 17.81 6.53 4.83
CA GLN A 41 19.08 6.78 4.14
C GLN A 41 19.01 7.85 3.03
N VAL A 42 17.83 8.38 2.69
CA VAL A 42 17.67 9.38 1.64
C VAL A 42 18.19 10.73 2.13
N LYS A 43 19.26 11.25 1.49
CA LYS A 43 20.03 12.41 1.97
C LYS A 43 19.24 13.71 2.13
N ASN A 44 18.23 13.93 1.30
CA ASN A 44 17.45 15.18 1.29
C ASN A 44 16.25 15.15 2.23
N GLY A 45 15.97 14.00 2.85
CA GLY A 45 14.90 13.86 3.83
C GLY A 45 15.43 13.85 5.25
N LYS A 46 14.54 14.10 6.20
CA LYS A 46 14.79 13.98 7.64
C LYS A 46 14.72 12.51 8.04
N GLY A 47 15.74 11.74 7.67
CA GLY A 47 15.82 10.30 7.95
C GLY A 47 16.91 9.95 8.96
N ASP A 48 16.67 8.93 9.79
CA ASP A 48 17.73 8.25 10.55
C ASP A 48 18.18 6.97 9.83
N LYS A 49 19.35 7.05 9.19
CA LYS A 49 19.96 5.92 8.47
C LYS A 49 20.25 4.69 9.33
N SER A 50 20.30 4.82 10.66
CA SER A 50 20.54 3.69 11.57
C SER A 50 19.29 2.83 11.77
N LEU A 51 18.11 3.40 11.50
CA LEU A 51 16.82 2.71 11.56
C LEU A 51 16.46 2.04 10.23
N ALA A 52 17.03 2.52 9.12
CA ALA A 52 16.84 1.94 7.78
C ALA A 52 17.13 0.43 7.75
N ARG A 53 16.16 -0.34 7.24
CA ARG A 53 16.22 -1.80 7.17
C ARG A 53 16.40 -2.31 5.74
N TYR A 54 15.71 -1.66 4.80
CA TYR A 54 15.58 -2.17 3.42
C TYR A 54 16.38 -1.35 2.39
N GLY A 55 17.07 -0.30 2.84
CA GLY A 55 17.87 0.55 1.97
C GLY A 55 19.19 -0.09 1.50
N TYR A 56 20.18 0.76 1.27
CA TYR A 56 21.53 0.37 0.90
C TYR A 56 22.25 -0.37 2.05
N GLN A 57 23.13 -1.30 1.67
CA GLN A 57 24.06 -2.00 2.56
C GLN A 57 23.40 -2.78 3.71
N ALA A 58 22.15 -3.21 3.50
CA ALA A 58 21.43 -4.07 4.42
C ALA A 58 22.17 -5.40 4.61
N SER A 59 22.14 -5.91 5.85
CA SER A 59 22.72 -7.20 6.21
C SER A 59 21.80 -7.90 7.20
N PHE A 60 21.36 -9.10 6.86
CA PHE A 60 20.33 -9.82 7.58
C PHE A 60 20.55 -11.34 7.48
N LYS A 61 19.83 -12.08 8.30
CA LYS A 61 19.82 -13.54 8.34
C LYS A 61 18.39 -14.02 8.37
N ASN A 62 18.14 -15.21 7.86
CA ASN A 62 16.85 -15.84 8.05
C ASN A 62 16.66 -16.22 9.53
N HIS A 63 15.42 -16.45 9.94
CA HIS A 63 14.99 -16.72 11.30
C HIS A 63 15.77 -17.88 11.94
N LEU A 64 15.99 -18.96 11.18
CA LEU A 64 16.74 -20.13 11.64
C LEU A 64 18.27 -19.91 11.66
N GLY A 65 18.77 -18.77 11.15
CA GLY A 65 20.19 -18.46 11.04
C GLY A 65 20.97 -19.39 10.13
N THR A 66 20.29 -20.13 9.26
CA THR A 66 20.87 -21.07 8.30
C THR A 66 21.41 -20.40 7.05
N ASP A 67 20.94 -19.19 6.75
CA ASP A 67 21.42 -18.36 5.63
C ASP A 67 21.55 -16.89 6.04
N SER A 68 22.40 -16.14 5.32
CA SER A 68 22.62 -14.71 5.56
C SER A 68 23.10 -13.97 4.32
N LEU A 69 22.62 -12.74 4.16
CA LEU A 69 23.10 -11.80 3.16
C LEU A 69 23.72 -10.58 3.82
N LYS A 70 24.71 -9.99 3.16
CA LYS A 70 25.43 -8.81 3.66
C LYS A 70 25.66 -7.81 2.55
N ASN A 71 25.58 -6.53 2.92
CA ASN A 71 25.86 -5.40 2.04
C ASN A 71 25.03 -5.42 0.74
N ILE A 72 23.74 -5.79 0.85
CA ILE A 72 22.78 -5.83 -0.25
C ILE A 72 21.90 -4.58 -0.23
N THR A 73 21.34 -4.20 -1.37
CA THR A 73 20.26 -3.20 -1.46
C THR A 73 18.93 -3.93 -1.63
N VAL A 74 18.01 -3.81 -0.68
CA VAL A 74 16.76 -4.61 -0.69
C VAL A 74 15.72 -4.01 -1.64
N MET A 75 15.56 -2.69 -1.63
CA MET A 75 14.52 -2.00 -2.42
C MET A 75 15.10 -0.99 -3.44
N PRO A 76 15.81 -1.46 -4.47
CA PRO A 76 16.43 -0.56 -5.46
C PRO A 76 15.40 0.32 -6.21
N ASN A 77 14.17 -0.16 -6.45
CA ASN A 77 13.15 0.63 -7.16
C ASN A 77 12.58 1.76 -6.31
N HIS A 78 12.27 1.55 -5.02
CA HIS A 78 11.82 2.62 -4.12
C HIS A 78 12.86 3.75 -4.06
N LEU A 79 14.14 3.39 -3.94
CA LEU A 79 15.24 4.35 -3.90
C LEU A 79 15.39 5.11 -5.23
N LYS A 80 15.28 4.42 -6.37
CA LYS A 80 15.34 5.04 -7.70
C LYS A 80 14.13 5.94 -7.96
N LEU A 81 12.93 5.52 -7.59
CA LEU A 81 11.70 6.30 -7.70
C LEU A 81 11.78 7.58 -6.85
N ALA A 82 12.29 7.50 -5.62
CA ALA A 82 12.52 8.67 -4.77
C ALA A 82 13.54 9.66 -5.40
N GLN A 83 14.54 9.16 -6.12
CA GLN A 83 15.53 9.99 -6.82
C GLN A 83 14.97 10.60 -8.12
N GLN A 84 14.13 9.87 -8.85
CA GLN A 84 13.58 10.33 -10.13
C GLN A 84 12.36 11.22 -9.97
N PHE A 85 11.60 11.05 -8.89
CA PHE A 85 10.38 11.78 -8.59
C PHE A 85 10.47 12.39 -7.19
N ALA A 86 9.43 12.21 -6.37
CA ALA A 86 9.38 12.80 -5.06
C ALA A 86 8.78 11.90 -3.98
N ILE A 87 9.18 12.17 -2.74
CA ILE A 87 8.66 11.53 -1.53
C ILE A 87 8.35 12.60 -0.47
N SER A 88 7.58 12.27 0.57
CA SER A 88 7.46 13.10 1.78
C SER A 88 8.30 12.52 2.91
N ASP A 89 8.95 13.40 3.69
CA ASP A 89 9.56 13.04 4.98
C ASP A 89 8.74 13.49 6.19
N ASN A 90 7.49 13.91 5.95
CA ASN A 90 6.60 14.52 6.93
C ASN A 90 5.13 14.13 6.65
N PHE A 91 4.94 12.90 6.15
CA PHE A 91 3.63 12.25 5.98
C PHE A 91 3.39 11.30 7.15
N TYR A 92 2.20 11.38 7.74
CA TYR A 92 1.79 10.56 8.88
C TYR A 92 0.51 9.82 8.54
N VAL A 93 0.50 8.51 8.80
CA VAL A 93 -0.74 7.73 8.74
C VAL A 93 -1.65 8.16 9.89
N ASP A 94 -2.96 8.18 9.67
CA ASP A 94 -3.95 8.49 10.70
C ASP A 94 -4.36 7.23 11.51
N ALA A 95 -3.54 6.18 11.46
CA ALA A 95 -3.85 4.83 11.90
C ALA A 95 -2.74 4.20 12.76
N ASP A 96 -3.13 3.43 13.77
CA ASP A 96 -2.22 2.67 14.64
C ASP A 96 -1.91 1.27 14.09
N HIS A 97 -2.75 0.72 13.19
CA HIS A 97 -2.67 -0.66 12.70
C HIS A 97 -3.46 -0.89 11.38
N SER A 98 -3.34 -2.07 10.77
CA SER A 98 -3.93 -2.27 9.43
C SER A 98 -5.44 -2.17 9.43
N ALA A 99 -6.09 -2.67 10.49
CA ALA A 99 -7.53 -2.69 10.56
C ALA A 99 -8.15 -1.29 10.43
N ASP A 100 -7.57 -0.23 10.99
CA ASP A 100 -8.06 1.16 10.82
C ASP A 100 -7.38 1.90 9.66
N GLY A 101 -6.09 1.64 9.41
CA GLY A 101 -5.33 2.17 8.27
C GLY A 101 -5.99 1.94 6.92
N HIS A 102 -6.46 0.72 6.71
CA HIS A 102 -7.20 0.36 5.51
C HIS A 102 -8.53 1.10 5.34
N ARG A 103 -9.17 1.60 6.42
CA ARG A 103 -10.36 2.47 6.30
C ARG A 103 -9.94 3.84 5.82
N TRP A 104 -8.89 4.40 6.40
CA TRP A 104 -8.35 5.68 5.95
C TRP A 104 -7.93 5.65 4.48
N LEU A 105 -7.32 4.55 4.02
CA LEU A 105 -6.97 4.34 2.61
C LEU A 105 -8.14 4.32 1.64
N ILE A 106 -9.37 4.13 2.12
CA ILE A 106 -10.58 4.23 1.29
C ILE A 106 -11.39 5.48 1.57
N ASN A 107 -10.78 6.44 2.25
CA ASN A 107 -11.39 7.69 2.71
C ASN A 107 -12.66 7.47 3.55
N SER A 108 -12.62 6.46 4.41
CA SER A 108 -13.58 6.27 5.49
C SER A 108 -12.81 6.38 6.80
N TYR A 109 -13.26 7.21 7.74
CA TYR A 109 -12.62 7.23 9.05
C TYR A 109 -13.18 6.08 9.91
N PRO A 110 -12.38 5.45 10.79
CA PRO A 110 -12.87 4.42 11.69
C PRO A 110 -14.01 4.94 12.57
N ASN A 111 -15.11 4.19 12.65
CA ASN A 111 -16.22 4.52 13.55
C ASN A 111 -16.08 3.80 14.92
N GLU A 112 -17.01 4.05 15.84
CA GLU A 112 -16.99 3.44 17.19
C GLU A 112 -16.94 1.91 17.13
N TRP A 113 -17.60 1.29 16.15
CA TRP A 113 -17.58 -0.16 16.00
C TRP A 113 -16.18 -0.66 15.66
N THR A 114 -15.50 -0.04 14.68
CA THR A 114 -14.14 -0.42 14.30
C THR A 114 -13.15 -0.22 15.44
N GLU A 115 -13.17 0.95 16.07
CA GLU A 115 -12.27 1.28 17.19
C GLU A 115 -12.39 0.29 18.36
N THR A 116 -13.63 -0.04 18.74
CA THR A 116 -13.88 -0.96 19.85
C THR A 116 -13.61 -2.42 19.49
N CYS A 117 -13.92 -2.84 18.26
CA CYS A 117 -13.70 -4.21 17.81
C CYS A 117 -12.21 -4.51 17.63
N THR A 118 -11.47 -3.58 17.02
CA THR A 118 -10.03 -3.77 16.77
C THR A 118 -9.25 -3.82 18.06
N SER A 119 -9.46 -2.85 18.98
CA SER A 119 -8.82 -2.84 20.29
C SER A 119 -9.06 -4.14 21.07
N ALA A 120 -10.30 -4.64 21.06
CA ALA A 120 -10.64 -5.88 21.75
C ALA A 120 -9.97 -7.11 21.11
N SER A 121 -9.89 -7.15 19.79
CA SER A 121 -9.33 -8.27 19.05
C SER A 121 -7.81 -8.33 19.13
N TYR A 122 -7.13 -7.22 18.84
CA TYR A 122 -5.66 -7.17 18.89
C TYR A 122 -5.15 -7.26 20.33
N GLY A 123 -5.98 -6.88 21.30
CA GLY A 123 -5.75 -7.14 22.73
C GLY A 123 -6.01 -8.60 23.17
N GLY A 124 -6.37 -9.51 22.26
CA GLY A 124 -6.62 -10.94 22.54
C GLY A 124 -7.94 -11.24 23.26
N ASN A 125 -8.84 -10.26 23.39
CA ASN A 125 -10.11 -10.39 24.11
C ASN A 125 -11.30 -10.72 23.19
N ARG A 126 -11.10 -10.66 21.86
CA ARG A 126 -12.10 -11.00 20.85
C ARG A 126 -11.44 -11.84 19.76
N SER A 127 -12.03 -12.98 19.44
CA SER A 127 -11.57 -13.85 18.35
C SER A 127 -12.74 -14.57 17.71
N PHE A 128 -12.59 -14.91 16.44
CA PHE A 128 -13.54 -15.74 15.73
C PHE A 128 -13.48 -17.15 16.30
N LYS A 129 -14.65 -17.76 16.54
CA LYS A 129 -14.77 -19.14 17.02
C LYS A 129 -15.78 -19.85 16.13
N GLU A 130 -15.28 -20.70 15.25
CA GLU A 130 -16.08 -21.40 14.23
C GLU A 130 -17.29 -22.14 14.82
N GLU A 131 -17.13 -22.77 15.99
CA GLU A 131 -18.19 -23.54 16.65
C GLU A 131 -19.14 -22.70 17.52
N SER A 132 -18.86 -21.40 17.68
CA SER A 132 -19.67 -20.52 18.52
C SER A 132 -20.92 -20.06 17.80
N LYS A 133 -22.06 -20.15 18.49
CA LYS A 133 -23.37 -19.67 18.01
C LYS A 133 -23.75 -18.29 18.57
N ALA A 134 -22.81 -17.60 19.19
CA ALA A 134 -23.07 -16.28 19.78
C ALA A 134 -23.39 -15.25 18.67
N PRO A 135 -24.40 -14.38 18.85
CA PRO A 135 -24.64 -13.27 17.94
C PRO A 135 -23.38 -12.41 17.77
N GLY A 136 -23.08 -11.99 16.53
CA GLY A 136 -21.93 -11.13 16.24
C GLY A 136 -20.57 -11.84 16.19
N ILE A 137 -20.49 -13.17 16.37
CA ILE A 137 -19.22 -13.93 16.28
C ILE A 137 -18.53 -13.77 14.92
N PHE A 138 -19.34 -13.51 13.91
CA PHE A 138 -18.97 -13.42 12.52
C PHE A 138 -18.46 -12.03 12.12
N ALA A 139 -18.89 -10.98 12.81
CA ALA A 139 -18.44 -9.63 12.54
C ALA A 139 -17.10 -9.42 13.25
N MET A 140 -16.01 -9.42 12.48
CA MET A 140 -14.63 -9.34 12.98
C MET A 140 -13.95 -8.08 12.45
N ASN A 141 -12.92 -7.63 13.15
CA ASN A 141 -12.04 -6.57 12.70
C ASN A 141 -10.96 -7.14 11.74
N GLY A 142 -10.36 -6.27 10.93
CA GLY A 142 -9.40 -6.64 9.89
C GLY A 142 -10.07 -6.72 8.52
N ALA A 143 -9.45 -6.08 7.53
CA ALA A 143 -9.82 -6.11 6.12
C ALA A 143 -8.79 -5.33 5.30
N ALA A 144 -8.50 -5.76 4.09
CA ALA A 144 -7.78 -4.94 3.11
C ALA A 144 -8.74 -3.90 2.48
N GLY A 145 -9.14 -2.91 3.27
CA GLY A 145 -10.00 -1.79 2.89
C GLY A 145 -11.49 -2.08 2.84
N ALA A 146 -11.94 -3.27 3.27
CA ALA A 146 -13.36 -3.63 3.19
C ALA A 146 -14.15 -3.02 4.35
N ILE A 147 -15.35 -2.51 4.02
CA ILE A 147 -16.24 -1.83 4.96
C ILE A 147 -17.34 -2.81 5.35
N TYR A 148 -17.40 -3.15 6.64
CA TYR A 148 -18.51 -3.92 7.17
C TYR A 148 -19.79 -3.07 7.18
N PRO A 149 -20.99 -3.68 7.11
CA PRO A 149 -22.25 -2.94 7.28
C PRO A 149 -22.27 -2.09 8.56
N GLU A 150 -21.65 -2.57 9.64
CA GLU A 150 -21.52 -1.90 10.93
C GLU A 150 -20.45 -0.77 10.94
N ASP A 151 -19.54 -0.78 9.97
CA ASP A 151 -18.42 0.16 9.79
C ASP A 151 -18.73 1.25 8.73
N TYR A 152 -19.98 1.30 8.26
CA TYR A 152 -20.36 2.16 7.15
C TYR A 152 -20.74 3.56 7.63
N ASN A 153 -19.90 4.57 7.32
CA ASN A 153 -20.17 5.96 7.67
C ASN A 153 -21.27 6.59 6.81
N GLU A 154 -21.93 7.64 7.34
CA GLU A 154 -23.04 8.35 6.66
C GLU A 154 -22.66 8.82 5.25
N ALA A 155 -21.45 9.36 5.09
CA ALA A 155 -20.97 9.85 3.80
C ALA A 155 -20.45 8.75 2.87
N GLY A 156 -20.34 7.50 3.34
CA GLY A 156 -19.70 6.39 2.62
C GLY A 156 -18.19 6.58 2.47
N SER A 157 -17.62 5.78 1.57
CA SER A 157 -16.19 5.77 1.22
C SER A 157 -15.88 6.54 -0.06
N MET A 158 -14.63 6.55 -0.49
CA MET A 158 -14.23 7.07 -1.79
C MET A 158 -15.04 6.45 -2.94
N TRP A 159 -15.43 5.19 -2.83
CA TRP A 159 -16.21 4.48 -3.86
C TRP A 159 -17.57 5.15 -4.05
N ASP A 160 -18.28 5.37 -2.95
CA ASP A 160 -19.60 5.99 -2.95
C ASP A 160 -19.52 7.45 -3.39
N HIS A 161 -18.45 8.13 -3.00
CA HIS A 161 -18.16 9.49 -3.41
C HIS A 161 -17.97 9.64 -4.92
N LEU A 162 -17.16 8.77 -5.53
CA LEU A 162 -16.93 8.74 -6.97
C LEU A 162 -18.22 8.45 -7.73
N LEU A 163 -19.00 7.46 -7.28
CA LEU A 163 -20.28 7.11 -7.90
C LEU A 163 -21.29 8.26 -7.84
N ARG A 164 -21.45 8.90 -6.67
CA ARG A 164 -22.38 10.03 -6.51
C ARG A 164 -22.04 11.21 -7.41
N ASN A 165 -20.78 11.34 -7.82
CA ASN A 165 -20.30 12.41 -8.69
C ASN A 165 -20.06 11.95 -10.14
N ASN A 166 -20.50 10.74 -10.52
CA ASN A 166 -20.35 10.18 -11.86
C ASN A 166 -18.89 10.13 -12.36
N VAL A 167 -17.94 9.88 -11.46
CA VAL A 167 -16.53 9.66 -11.81
C VAL A 167 -16.27 8.15 -11.81
N ASP A 168 -15.75 7.66 -12.92
CA ASP A 168 -15.47 6.24 -13.09
C ASP A 168 -14.15 5.82 -12.42
N PHE A 169 -14.13 4.61 -11.88
CA PHE A 169 -12.97 4.03 -11.20
C PHE A 169 -12.85 2.54 -11.51
N TYR A 170 -11.68 1.95 -11.24
CA TYR A 170 -11.52 0.50 -11.25
C TYR A 170 -10.55 0.01 -10.19
N ASN A 171 -10.94 -1.02 -9.45
CA ASN A 171 -10.24 -1.49 -8.28
C ASN A 171 -9.56 -2.85 -8.48
N PHE A 172 -8.28 -2.92 -8.13
CA PHE A 172 -7.48 -4.13 -8.02
C PHE A 172 -7.19 -4.43 -6.54
N GLY A 173 -8.02 -5.27 -5.94
CA GLY A 173 -7.73 -5.92 -4.66
C GLY A 173 -8.12 -5.16 -3.39
N PHE A 174 -8.46 -3.85 -3.41
CA PHE A 174 -8.98 -3.17 -2.22
C PHE A 174 -10.44 -3.50 -1.94
N SER A 175 -10.85 -3.36 -0.69
CA SER A 175 -12.25 -3.37 -0.25
C SER A 175 -13.04 -4.65 -0.55
N ILE A 176 -12.37 -5.72 -0.97
CA ILE A 176 -13.00 -7.01 -1.33
C ILE A 176 -12.57 -8.17 -0.42
N MET A 177 -11.79 -7.89 0.62
CA MET A 177 -11.31 -8.87 1.59
C MET A 177 -11.84 -8.53 2.98
N PHE A 178 -12.61 -9.45 3.55
CA PHE A 178 -13.21 -9.34 4.88
C PHE A 178 -12.70 -10.45 5.78
N GLU A 179 -12.57 -10.15 7.06
CA GLU A 179 -12.36 -11.12 8.14
C GLU A 179 -13.70 -11.59 8.76
N PRO A 180 -13.75 -12.79 9.34
CA PRO A 180 -12.69 -13.80 9.33
C PRO A 180 -12.56 -14.47 7.95
N ALA A 181 -11.32 -14.69 7.50
CA ALA A 181 -10.99 -15.37 6.25
C ALA A 181 -9.98 -16.50 6.43
N ILE A 182 -9.94 -17.39 5.44
CA ILE A 182 -8.95 -18.47 5.36
C ILE A 182 -7.89 -18.06 4.34
N TYR A 183 -6.65 -18.04 4.82
CA TYR A 183 -5.45 -17.78 4.03
C TYR A 183 -4.80 -19.09 3.61
N ASP A 184 -4.71 -19.32 2.31
CA ASP A 184 -4.00 -20.47 1.76
C ASP A 184 -3.45 -20.10 0.38
N LYS A 185 -2.29 -20.66 0.02
CA LYS A 185 -1.65 -20.40 -1.27
C LYS A 185 -2.43 -20.95 -2.47
N SER A 186 -3.30 -21.94 -2.25
CA SER A 186 -4.20 -22.45 -3.30
C SER A 186 -5.22 -21.41 -3.76
N TYR A 187 -5.46 -20.36 -2.96
CA TYR A 187 -6.33 -19.24 -3.33
C TYR A 187 -5.58 -18.16 -4.13
N LYS A 188 -4.60 -18.56 -4.95
CA LYS A 188 -3.72 -17.65 -5.70
C LYS A 188 -4.47 -16.65 -6.58
N TYR A 189 -5.66 -17.01 -7.09
CA TYR A 189 -6.43 -16.15 -7.98
C TYR A 189 -7.50 -15.32 -7.24
N GLU A 190 -7.93 -15.80 -6.07
CA GLU A 190 -8.97 -15.20 -5.25
C GLU A 190 -8.41 -14.33 -4.10
N GLY A 191 -7.15 -14.55 -3.71
CA GLY A 191 -6.51 -13.95 -2.54
C GLY A 191 -6.81 -14.75 -1.27
N VAL A 192 -8.08 -14.76 -0.86
CA VAL A 192 -8.52 -15.41 0.38
C VAL A 192 -9.84 -16.13 0.17
N ARG A 193 -10.17 -17.06 1.07
CA ARG A 193 -11.52 -17.63 1.15
C ARG A 193 -12.28 -17.05 2.32
N GLN A 194 -13.31 -16.26 2.03
CA GLN A 194 -14.19 -15.71 3.05
C GLN A 194 -15.09 -16.80 3.63
N ILE A 195 -15.30 -16.73 4.95
CA ILE A 195 -16.19 -17.66 5.66
C ILE A 195 -17.66 -17.25 5.47
N ILE A 196 -17.90 -15.98 5.13
CA ILE A 196 -19.21 -15.34 5.07
C ILE A 196 -19.31 -14.50 3.82
N ASN A 197 -20.50 -14.45 3.24
CA ASN A 197 -20.80 -13.52 2.16
C ASN A 197 -21.19 -12.16 2.75
N TYR A 198 -20.26 -11.20 2.71
CA TYR A 198 -20.54 -9.82 3.04
C TYR A 198 -21.11 -9.04 1.85
N PRO A 199 -22.05 -8.11 2.06
CA PRO A 199 -22.49 -7.22 1.00
C PRO A 199 -21.38 -6.24 0.64
N LEU A 200 -21.14 -6.05 -0.66
CA LEU A 200 -20.27 -5.00 -1.19
C LEU A 200 -21.11 -3.82 -1.71
N PRO A 201 -20.61 -2.58 -1.61
CA PRO A 201 -21.21 -1.45 -2.33
C PRO A 201 -21.32 -1.78 -3.82
N GLN A 202 -22.50 -1.60 -4.41
CA GLN A 202 -22.79 -2.04 -5.79
C GLN A 202 -21.76 -1.51 -6.79
N GLY A 203 -21.40 -0.22 -6.70
CA GLY A 203 -20.47 0.33 -7.67
C GLY A 203 -19.03 -0.15 -7.50
N LEU A 204 -18.61 -0.59 -6.31
CA LEU A 204 -17.35 -1.30 -6.10
C LEU A 204 -17.43 -2.72 -6.70
N TYR A 205 -18.52 -3.44 -6.44
CA TYR A 205 -18.74 -4.78 -7.00
C TYR A 205 -18.67 -4.76 -8.54
N ASP A 206 -19.27 -3.78 -9.20
CA ASP A 206 -19.26 -3.68 -10.66
C ASP A 206 -17.90 -3.26 -11.24
N ARG A 207 -17.02 -2.66 -10.43
CA ARG A 207 -15.76 -2.02 -10.84
C ARG A 207 -14.55 -2.59 -10.14
N THR A 208 -14.54 -3.89 -9.88
CA THR A 208 -13.38 -4.57 -9.31
C THR A 208 -12.94 -5.74 -10.16
N SER A 209 -11.63 -5.94 -10.25
CA SER A 209 -11.06 -7.11 -10.89
C SER A 209 -11.57 -8.40 -10.27
N ARG A 210 -11.79 -9.40 -11.11
CA ARG A 210 -12.20 -10.76 -10.71
C ARG A 210 -11.04 -11.76 -10.75
N THR A 211 -9.86 -11.32 -11.16
CA THR A 211 -8.67 -12.15 -11.36
C THR A 211 -7.46 -11.63 -10.59
N PHE A 212 -7.58 -10.46 -9.97
CA PHE A 212 -6.55 -9.88 -9.13
C PHE A 212 -6.78 -10.28 -7.66
N PRO A 213 -5.85 -10.97 -7.02
CA PRO A 213 -5.99 -11.38 -5.63
C PRO A 213 -5.76 -10.20 -4.67
N SER A 214 -6.60 -10.10 -3.64
CA SER A 214 -6.43 -9.14 -2.53
C SER A 214 -5.26 -9.53 -1.61
N TYR A 215 -5.25 -9.09 -0.35
CA TYR A 215 -4.22 -9.42 0.64
C TYR A 215 -4.08 -10.93 0.83
N ASN A 216 -2.85 -11.42 0.67
CA ASN A 216 -2.38 -12.75 1.06
C ASN A 216 -0.88 -12.79 0.74
N THR A 217 -0.03 -12.82 1.77
CA THR A 217 1.43 -12.81 1.63
C THR A 217 2.00 -14.11 1.05
N ALA A 218 1.17 -15.15 0.87
CA ALA A 218 1.54 -16.33 0.12
C ALA A 218 1.52 -16.17 -1.39
N ILE A 219 0.91 -15.10 -1.89
CA ILE A 219 0.88 -14.77 -3.30
C ILE A 219 1.94 -13.69 -3.54
N PRO A 220 2.89 -13.88 -4.47
CA PRO A 220 3.90 -12.87 -4.75
C PRO A 220 3.27 -11.63 -5.40
N ASP A 221 3.79 -10.45 -5.09
CA ASP A 221 3.41 -9.21 -5.76
C ASP A 221 3.83 -9.21 -7.23
N GLN A 222 4.80 -10.05 -7.63
CA GLN A 222 5.04 -10.33 -9.05
C GLN A 222 3.80 -10.86 -9.77
N PHE A 223 3.04 -11.76 -9.14
CA PHE A 223 1.81 -12.29 -9.73
C PHE A 223 0.74 -11.21 -9.82
N ARG A 224 0.60 -10.38 -8.77
CA ARG A 224 -0.29 -9.21 -8.78
C ARG A 224 0.06 -8.25 -9.90
N ALA A 225 1.35 -7.93 -10.08
CA ALA A 225 1.82 -7.09 -11.18
C ALA A 225 1.47 -7.70 -12.55
N ASP A 226 1.63 -9.01 -12.74
CA ASP A 226 1.25 -9.71 -13.97
C ASP A 226 -0.26 -9.61 -14.25
N GLN A 227 -1.10 -9.86 -13.24
CA GLN A 227 -2.55 -9.76 -13.36
C GLN A 227 -2.98 -8.32 -13.69
N PHE A 228 -2.43 -7.34 -12.98
CA PHE A 228 -2.68 -5.92 -13.23
C PHE A 228 -2.31 -5.53 -14.66
N ILE A 229 -1.08 -5.81 -15.10
CA ILE A 229 -0.59 -5.45 -16.44
C ILE A 229 -1.44 -6.12 -17.53
N THR A 230 -1.78 -7.39 -17.35
CA THR A 230 -2.57 -8.15 -18.32
C THR A 230 -3.99 -7.58 -18.44
N GLU A 231 -4.68 -7.41 -17.32
CA GLU A 231 -6.06 -6.91 -17.32
C GLU A 231 -6.13 -5.44 -17.77
N PHE A 232 -5.20 -4.60 -17.31
CA PHE A 232 -5.07 -3.21 -17.75
C PHE A 232 -4.88 -3.14 -19.27
N SER A 233 -3.98 -3.96 -19.82
CA SER A 233 -3.73 -3.98 -21.27
C SER A 233 -4.99 -4.39 -22.06
N ASN A 234 -5.68 -5.43 -21.59
CA ASN A 234 -6.89 -5.92 -22.24
C ASN A 234 -8.04 -4.92 -22.19
N LYS A 235 -8.19 -4.18 -21.08
CA LYS A 235 -9.25 -3.17 -20.95
C LYS A 235 -8.90 -1.86 -21.64
N TYR A 236 -7.77 -1.26 -21.27
CA TYR A 236 -7.51 0.15 -21.53
C TYR A 236 -6.51 0.39 -22.65
N LEU A 237 -5.57 -0.52 -22.93
CA LEU A 237 -4.75 -0.38 -24.14
C LEU A 237 -5.52 -0.82 -25.40
N THR A 238 -6.47 -1.74 -25.24
CA THR A 238 -7.39 -2.15 -26.33
C THR A 238 -8.49 -1.13 -26.57
N PHE A 239 -9.03 -0.51 -25.51
CA PHE A 239 -10.06 0.51 -25.59
C PHE A 239 -9.65 1.77 -24.81
N PRO A 240 -8.77 2.64 -25.35
CA PRO A 240 -8.20 3.77 -24.61
C PRO A 240 -9.20 4.76 -24.03
N ASP A 241 -10.33 4.98 -24.71
CA ASP A 241 -11.38 5.90 -24.25
C ASP A 241 -12.16 5.37 -23.02
N SER A 242 -11.92 4.12 -22.61
CA SER A 242 -12.56 3.49 -21.44
C SER A 242 -11.75 3.58 -20.14
N MET A 243 -10.56 4.21 -20.17
CA MET A 243 -9.70 4.33 -19.00
C MET A 243 -10.38 5.16 -17.90
N PRO A 244 -10.59 4.61 -16.69
CA PRO A 244 -11.23 5.34 -15.60
C PRO A 244 -10.31 6.43 -15.03
N SER A 245 -10.90 7.44 -14.39
CA SER A 245 -10.14 8.54 -13.78
C SER A 245 -9.37 8.14 -12.53
N LEU A 246 -9.81 7.08 -11.83
CA LEU A 246 -9.11 6.50 -10.69
C LEU A 246 -8.94 4.99 -10.85
N ILE A 247 -7.72 4.50 -10.64
CA ILE A 247 -7.43 3.08 -10.45
C ILE A 247 -6.80 2.88 -9.08
N THR A 248 -7.21 1.85 -8.37
CA THR A 248 -6.57 1.44 -7.11
C THR A 248 -5.92 0.08 -7.25
N LEU A 249 -4.79 -0.13 -6.58
CA LEU A 249 -3.99 -1.35 -6.64
C LEU A 249 -3.35 -1.65 -5.29
N ILE A 250 -3.59 -2.82 -4.72
CA ILE A 250 -2.87 -3.26 -3.50
C ILE A 250 -1.64 -4.09 -3.86
N LEU A 251 -0.49 -3.77 -3.26
CA LEU A 251 0.74 -4.57 -3.30
C LEU A 251 1.16 -4.85 -1.85
N PRO A 252 0.64 -5.91 -1.21
CA PRO A 252 0.71 -6.05 0.23
C PRO A 252 1.94 -6.83 0.74
N ASN A 253 2.79 -7.39 -0.14
CA ASN A 253 3.81 -8.30 0.37
C ASN A 253 4.86 -7.61 1.22
N ASP A 254 5.04 -6.30 1.10
CA ASP A 254 5.90 -5.59 2.03
C ASP A 254 5.38 -5.57 3.47
N HIS A 255 4.21 -6.11 3.81
CA HIS A 255 3.85 -6.49 5.18
C HIS A 255 4.94 -7.38 5.81
N GLY A 256 5.50 -8.28 5.01
CA GLY A 256 6.43 -9.31 5.45
C GLY A 256 5.72 -10.48 6.11
N ALA A 257 6.42 -11.60 6.17
CA ALA A 257 5.90 -12.88 6.63
C ALA A 257 7.06 -13.80 7.04
N GLY A 258 6.74 -14.97 7.62
CA GLY A 258 7.74 -15.98 7.94
C GLY A 258 8.56 -16.43 6.73
N ASP A 259 9.81 -16.84 6.96
CA ASP A 259 10.70 -17.29 5.89
C ASP A 259 10.14 -18.54 5.20
N ARG A 260 10.13 -18.54 3.86
CA ARG A 260 9.74 -19.67 3.02
C ARG A 260 10.75 -19.86 1.89
N PRO A 261 11.97 -20.38 2.19
CA PRO A 261 13.03 -20.52 1.20
C PRO A 261 12.61 -21.30 -0.06
N GLU A 262 11.83 -22.36 0.11
CA GLU A 262 11.34 -23.19 -0.99
C GLU A 262 10.34 -22.46 -1.90
N ALA A 263 9.63 -21.45 -1.37
CA ALA A 263 8.72 -20.59 -2.12
C ALA A 263 9.40 -19.32 -2.64
N GLY A 264 10.73 -19.24 -2.61
CA GLY A 264 11.47 -18.06 -3.10
C GLY A 264 11.56 -16.89 -2.12
N PHE A 265 11.09 -17.05 -0.87
CA PHE A 265 11.18 -16.06 0.20
C PHE A 265 12.12 -16.50 1.33
N PRO A 266 13.43 -16.69 1.07
CA PRO A 266 14.36 -17.21 2.08
C PRO A 266 14.59 -16.28 3.28
N PHE A 267 14.23 -15.00 3.18
CA PHE A 267 14.37 -14.00 4.22
C PHE A 267 13.09 -13.16 4.35
N ARG A 268 12.83 -12.55 5.51
CA ARG A 268 11.80 -11.52 5.65
C ARG A 268 11.99 -10.37 4.66
N GLU A 269 13.22 -9.98 4.37
CA GLU A 269 13.57 -8.96 3.38
C GLU A 269 13.21 -9.37 1.93
N SER A 270 13.05 -10.66 1.65
CA SER A 270 12.61 -11.15 0.33
C SER A 270 11.22 -10.63 -0.04
N TYR A 271 10.35 -10.42 0.96
CA TYR A 271 9.01 -9.89 0.75
C TYR A 271 9.03 -8.42 0.32
N MET A 272 9.88 -7.60 0.95
CA MET A 272 10.09 -6.22 0.52
C MET A 272 10.73 -6.16 -0.88
N ALA A 273 11.63 -7.10 -1.18
CA ALA A 273 12.26 -7.18 -2.49
C ALA A 273 11.29 -7.57 -3.62
N ASP A 274 10.37 -8.51 -3.35
CA ASP A 274 9.26 -8.84 -4.25
C ASP A 274 8.38 -7.63 -4.52
N ASN A 275 7.93 -6.99 -3.45
CA ASN A 275 7.07 -5.83 -3.51
C ASN A 275 7.74 -4.62 -4.21
N ASP A 276 9.04 -4.37 -3.96
CA ASP A 276 9.85 -3.35 -4.65
C ASP A 276 9.91 -3.58 -6.16
N LEU A 277 10.18 -4.82 -6.57
CA LEU A 277 10.24 -5.18 -7.98
C LEU A 277 8.85 -5.05 -8.63
N ALA A 278 7.78 -5.48 -7.94
CA ALA A 278 6.42 -5.36 -8.44
C ALA A 278 6.01 -3.90 -8.66
N LEU A 279 6.27 -3.02 -7.67
CA LEU A 279 6.06 -1.59 -7.80
C LEU A 279 6.84 -1.02 -8.98
N GLY A 280 8.12 -1.36 -9.10
CA GLY A 280 8.98 -0.94 -10.20
C GLY A 280 8.41 -1.33 -11.57
N ARG A 281 7.94 -2.57 -11.72
CA ARG A 281 7.33 -3.10 -12.95
C ARG A 281 6.01 -2.41 -13.28
N VAL A 282 5.16 -2.17 -12.28
CA VAL A 282 3.88 -1.44 -12.45
C VAL A 282 4.14 -0.02 -12.94
N VAL A 283 5.07 0.71 -12.31
CA VAL A 283 5.41 2.09 -12.71
C VAL A 283 6.08 2.11 -14.09
N GLU A 284 6.99 1.17 -14.38
CA GLU A 284 7.60 1.04 -15.71
C GLU A 284 6.53 0.85 -16.78
N PHE A 285 5.62 -0.11 -16.59
CA PHE A 285 4.53 -0.37 -17.53
C PHE A 285 3.67 0.88 -17.73
N LEU A 286 3.15 1.47 -16.65
CA LEU A 286 2.27 2.64 -16.69
C LEU A 286 2.93 3.84 -17.38
N SER A 287 4.22 4.09 -17.10
CA SER A 287 4.98 5.21 -17.67
C SER A 287 5.25 5.08 -19.19
N ARG A 288 5.04 3.88 -19.75
CA ARG A 288 5.14 3.61 -21.19
C ARG A 288 3.77 3.60 -21.89
N THR A 289 2.68 3.69 -21.14
CA THR A 289 1.34 3.77 -21.73
C THR A 289 1.06 5.16 -22.33
N PRO A 290 0.10 5.29 -23.27
CA PRO A 290 -0.35 6.59 -23.76
C PRO A 290 -0.90 7.51 -22.67
N PHE A 291 -1.32 6.95 -21.52
CA PHE A 291 -1.91 7.68 -20.40
C PHE A 291 -0.89 8.41 -19.54
N TRP A 292 0.40 8.04 -19.60
CA TRP A 292 1.47 8.57 -18.73
C TRP A 292 1.51 10.10 -18.68
N LYS A 293 1.29 10.76 -19.82
CA LYS A 293 1.29 12.23 -19.95
C LYS A 293 0.26 12.93 -19.08
N HIS A 294 -0.77 12.22 -18.62
CA HIS A 294 -1.87 12.73 -17.81
C HIS A 294 -2.04 11.93 -16.51
N MET A 295 -0.99 11.22 -16.06
CA MET A 295 -1.09 10.29 -14.94
C MET A 295 -0.42 10.84 -13.68
N LEU A 296 -1.04 10.56 -12.54
CA LEU A 296 -0.47 10.67 -11.22
C LEU A 296 -0.52 9.28 -10.57
N ILE A 297 0.61 8.80 -10.09
CA ILE A 297 0.70 7.60 -9.26
C ILE A 297 1.05 8.06 -7.84
N VAL A 298 0.24 7.66 -6.86
CA VAL A 298 0.48 7.89 -5.43
C VAL A 298 0.63 6.54 -4.75
N VAL A 299 1.69 6.40 -3.94
CA VAL A 299 2.02 5.17 -3.23
C VAL A 299 2.16 5.47 -1.75
N THR A 300 1.49 4.69 -0.90
CA THR A 300 1.57 4.85 0.57
C THR A 300 1.24 3.54 1.29
N GLU A 301 1.54 3.49 2.59
CA GLU A 301 1.18 2.37 3.46
C GLU A 301 -0.20 2.60 4.09
N ASP A 302 -0.84 1.52 4.55
CA ASP A 302 -2.04 1.56 5.38
C ASP A 302 -1.76 2.08 6.80
N ASP A 303 -0.64 1.68 7.38
CA ASP A 303 -0.13 2.16 8.66
C ASP A 303 1.41 2.12 8.74
N SER A 304 1.96 2.28 9.95
CA SER A 304 3.40 2.29 10.23
C SER A 304 3.84 1.27 11.30
N GLN A 305 2.96 0.36 11.74
CA GLN A 305 3.10 -0.47 12.94
C GLN A 305 4.39 -1.30 13.01
N ASN A 306 4.94 -1.68 11.87
CA ASN A 306 5.96 -2.72 11.75
C ASN A 306 7.40 -2.16 11.72
N GLY A 307 7.58 -0.88 12.06
CA GLY A 307 8.85 -0.19 12.10
C GLY A 307 9.01 0.74 13.30
N VAL A 308 10.20 1.33 13.43
CA VAL A 308 10.47 2.43 14.36
C VAL A 308 10.83 3.65 13.53
N ASP A 309 10.40 4.82 13.99
CA ASP A 309 10.75 6.10 13.41
C ASP A 309 11.25 7.05 14.50
N HIS A 310 12.26 7.86 14.20
CA HIS A 310 12.87 8.75 15.18
C HIS A 310 12.07 10.02 15.45
N ILE A 311 11.10 10.38 14.61
CA ILE A 311 10.26 11.58 14.79
C ILE A 311 8.94 11.21 15.44
N ASP A 312 8.18 10.31 14.82
CA ASP A 312 6.87 9.87 15.30
C ASP A 312 6.56 8.48 14.74
N ALA A 313 5.97 7.62 15.57
CA ALA A 313 5.62 6.26 15.18
C ALA A 313 4.69 6.19 13.95
N HIS A 314 3.87 7.21 13.69
CA HIS A 314 2.94 7.28 12.55
C HIS A 314 3.59 7.75 11.26
N ARG A 315 4.85 8.18 11.29
CA ARG A 315 5.49 8.72 10.10
C ARG A 315 5.78 7.59 9.11
N SER A 316 5.24 7.71 7.91
CA SER A 316 5.19 6.61 6.93
C SER A 316 5.63 7.05 5.53
N VAL A 317 5.51 6.15 4.57
CA VAL A 317 5.88 6.32 3.17
C VAL A 317 4.79 7.06 2.42
N LEU A 318 5.17 8.14 1.74
CA LEU A 318 4.37 8.76 0.68
C LEU A 318 5.27 9.02 -0.53
N MET A 319 4.99 8.36 -1.64
CA MET A 319 5.65 8.59 -2.92
C MET A 319 4.67 9.20 -3.92
N VAL A 320 5.14 10.19 -4.67
CA VAL A 320 4.36 10.90 -5.69
C VAL A 320 5.11 10.81 -7.01
N ILE A 321 4.50 10.20 -8.03
CA ILE A 321 5.15 9.83 -9.30
C ILE A 321 4.27 10.33 -10.45
N SER A 322 4.81 11.21 -11.30
CA SER A 322 4.10 11.80 -12.44
C SER A 322 5.10 12.55 -13.33
N PRO A 323 4.82 12.78 -14.63
CA PRO A 323 5.61 13.71 -15.42
C PRO A 323 5.69 15.11 -14.81
N TYR A 324 4.66 15.51 -14.06
CA TYR A 324 4.56 16.85 -13.49
C TYR A 324 5.20 16.99 -12.10
N VAL A 325 5.74 15.91 -11.54
CA VAL A 325 6.38 15.91 -10.22
C VAL A 325 7.84 16.35 -10.34
N ARG A 326 8.29 17.16 -9.37
CA ARG A 326 9.69 17.58 -9.25
C ARG A 326 10.59 16.37 -9.04
N LYS A 327 11.72 16.35 -9.71
CA LYS A 327 12.72 15.28 -9.56
C LYS A 327 13.54 15.43 -8.29
N ASN A 328 13.89 14.31 -7.68
CA ASN A 328 14.74 14.22 -6.49
C ASN A 328 14.27 15.16 -5.36
N TYR A 329 12.95 15.28 -5.21
CA TYR A 329 12.33 16.23 -4.29
C TYR A 329 11.80 15.52 -3.05
N VAL A 330 12.10 16.09 -1.87
CA VAL A 330 11.50 15.65 -0.61
C VAL A 330 10.62 16.77 -0.09
N SER A 331 9.32 16.52 0.02
CA SER A 331 8.40 17.47 0.64
C SER A 331 8.50 17.38 2.16
N HIS A 332 8.56 18.55 2.78
CA HIS A 332 8.53 18.73 4.23
C HIS A 332 7.19 19.26 4.74
N VAL A 333 6.20 19.42 3.85
CA VAL A 333 4.84 19.80 4.25
C VAL A 333 4.23 18.66 5.05
N HIS A 334 3.51 19.00 6.12
CA HIS A 334 2.81 18.01 6.91
C HIS A 334 1.64 17.43 6.09
N TYR A 335 1.66 16.11 5.91
CA TYR A 335 0.63 15.38 5.18
C TYR A 335 0.04 14.25 6.02
N SER A 336 -1.20 13.87 5.68
CA SER A 336 -1.88 12.68 6.19
C SER A 336 -2.76 12.06 5.11
N PHE A 337 -3.59 11.06 5.40
CA PHE A 337 -4.48 10.47 4.39
C PHE A 337 -5.42 11.51 3.78
N GLY A 338 -5.92 12.45 4.59
CA GLY A 338 -6.73 13.58 4.11
C GLY A 338 -6.02 14.41 3.03
N SER A 339 -4.68 14.49 3.04
CA SER A 339 -3.90 15.20 2.02
C SER A 339 -3.89 14.50 0.66
N ILE A 340 -3.88 13.16 0.66
CA ILE A 340 -4.00 12.34 -0.55
C ILE A 340 -5.37 12.63 -1.18
N PHE A 341 -6.45 12.47 -0.41
CA PHE A 341 -7.79 12.63 -0.94
C PHE A 341 -8.13 14.07 -1.32
N LYS A 342 -7.69 15.06 -0.54
CA LYS A 342 -7.79 16.47 -0.94
C LYS A 342 -7.19 16.71 -2.32
N THR A 343 -6.01 16.14 -2.57
CA THR A 343 -5.34 16.25 -3.86
C THR A 343 -6.16 15.57 -4.96
N PHE A 344 -6.69 14.38 -4.71
CA PHE A 344 -7.54 13.66 -5.67
C PHE A 344 -8.81 14.46 -6.02
N TRP A 345 -9.50 14.99 -5.01
CA TRP A 345 -10.71 15.80 -5.18
C TRP A 345 -10.44 17.10 -5.91
N ASN A 346 -9.30 17.75 -5.65
CA ASN A 346 -8.88 18.93 -6.41
C ASN A 346 -8.64 18.61 -7.89
N ILE A 347 -7.94 17.50 -8.20
CA ILE A 347 -7.67 17.07 -9.59
C ILE A 347 -8.98 16.71 -10.31
N LEU A 348 -9.83 15.92 -9.68
CA LEU A 348 -11.08 15.41 -10.26
C LEU A 348 -12.23 16.43 -10.25
N GLY A 349 -12.03 17.59 -9.60
CA GLY A 349 -13.05 18.63 -9.47
C GLY A 349 -14.23 18.23 -8.58
N LEU A 350 -14.01 17.33 -7.62
CA LEU A 350 -15.06 16.82 -6.72
C LEU A 350 -15.11 17.59 -5.40
N PRO A 351 -16.30 17.74 -4.77
CA PRO A 351 -16.35 18.24 -3.40
C PRO A 351 -15.56 17.32 -2.46
N TYR A 352 -15.10 17.86 -1.34
CA TYR A 352 -14.42 17.06 -0.32
C TYR A 352 -15.41 16.09 0.35
N LEU A 353 -15.00 14.85 0.60
CA LEU A 353 -15.87 13.82 1.17
C LEU A 353 -16.17 14.11 2.65
N ASN A 354 -15.17 14.58 3.39
CA ASN A 354 -15.28 14.88 4.81
C ASN A 354 -14.40 16.08 5.22
N GLN A 355 -14.47 16.46 6.51
CA GLN A 355 -13.72 17.61 7.05
C GLN A 355 -12.21 17.39 7.10
N TYR A 356 -11.74 16.14 7.19
CA TYR A 356 -10.31 15.81 7.23
C TYR A 356 -9.67 16.12 5.88
N ASP A 357 -10.33 15.72 4.78
CA ASP A 357 -9.93 16.12 3.42
C ASP A 357 -9.92 17.64 3.26
N ALA A 358 -11.00 18.31 3.68
CA ALA A 358 -11.14 19.75 3.51
C ALA A 358 -10.06 20.53 4.28
N GLY A 359 -9.70 20.07 5.47
CA GLY A 359 -8.73 20.71 6.38
C GLY A 359 -7.27 20.40 6.07
N ALA A 360 -6.98 19.32 5.34
CA ALA A 360 -5.60 18.89 5.07
C ALA A 360 -4.82 19.82 4.12
N ALA A 361 -3.50 19.68 4.10
CA ALA A 361 -2.65 20.26 3.05
C ALA A 361 -2.79 19.45 1.74
N ASP A 362 -2.60 20.07 0.58
CA ASP A 362 -2.56 19.36 -0.71
C ASP A 362 -1.12 19.18 -1.21
N PHE A 363 -0.95 18.36 -2.24
CA PHE A 363 0.36 17.99 -2.78
C PHE A 363 1.01 19.06 -3.67
N ALA A 364 0.58 20.32 -3.61
CA ALA A 364 1.01 21.31 -4.60
C ALA A 364 2.53 21.55 -4.65
N ASP A 365 3.27 21.38 -3.55
CA ASP A 365 4.72 21.62 -3.53
C ASP A 365 5.53 20.53 -4.26
N PHE A 366 4.96 19.34 -4.45
CA PHE A 366 5.54 18.26 -5.25
C PHE A 366 5.61 18.61 -6.73
N PHE A 367 4.75 19.49 -7.22
CA PHE A 367 4.55 19.69 -8.66
C PHE A 367 5.34 20.88 -9.23
N THR A 368 5.62 20.78 -10.53
CA THR A 368 6.19 21.81 -11.39
C THR A 368 5.31 22.00 -12.63
N ASN A 369 5.45 23.14 -13.32
CA ASN A 369 4.76 23.43 -14.58
C ASN A 369 5.52 22.91 -15.82
N GLU A 370 6.73 22.38 -15.64
CA GLU A 370 7.55 21.79 -16.70
C GLU A 370 7.52 20.25 -16.59
N PRO A 371 6.68 19.55 -17.38
CA PRO A 371 6.60 18.09 -17.29
C PRO A 371 7.82 17.39 -17.90
N ASP A 372 8.24 16.30 -17.29
CA ASP A 372 9.17 15.33 -17.89
C ASP A 372 8.45 14.01 -18.21
N PHE A 373 8.26 13.74 -19.49
CA PHE A 373 7.60 12.53 -19.97
C PHE A 373 8.53 11.32 -20.09
N THR A 374 9.77 11.39 -19.61
CA THR A 374 10.71 10.26 -19.60
C THR A 374 10.10 9.08 -18.83
N PRO A 375 9.99 7.88 -19.44
CA PRO A 375 9.49 6.71 -18.74
C PRO A 375 10.40 6.26 -17.59
N TYR A 376 9.84 5.48 -16.68
CA TYR A 376 10.58 4.78 -15.64
C TYR A 376 11.09 3.44 -16.18
N ASP A 377 12.35 3.10 -15.89
CA ASP A 377 12.90 1.78 -16.16
C ASP A 377 13.07 1.04 -14.83
N ALA A 378 12.44 -0.13 -14.67
CA ALA A 378 12.55 -0.89 -13.43
C ALA A 378 13.98 -1.43 -13.22
N LEU A 379 14.42 -1.49 -11.97
CA LEU A 379 15.67 -2.14 -11.59
C LEU A 379 15.40 -3.60 -11.23
N PRO A 380 16.32 -4.53 -11.58
CA PRO A 380 16.20 -5.91 -11.19
C PRO A 380 16.41 -6.08 -9.68
N VAL A 381 15.84 -7.17 -9.15
CA VAL A 381 16.08 -7.65 -7.79
C VAL A 381 17.33 -8.55 -7.74
N ASP A 382 18.02 -8.57 -6.60
CA ASP A 382 19.07 -9.56 -6.37
C ASP A 382 18.48 -10.96 -6.16
N SER A 383 18.79 -11.89 -7.06
CA SER A 383 18.27 -13.26 -7.05
C SER A 383 18.65 -14.07 -5.81
N LEU A 384 19.71 -13.68 -5.09
CA LEU A 384 20.09 -14.32 -3.81
C LEU A 384 19.13 -13.95 -2.70
N MET A 385 18.54 -12.75 -2.76
CA MET A 385 17.59 -12.25 -1.79
C MET A 385 16.17 -12.69 -2.14
N PHE A 386 15.77 -12.57 -3.40
CA PHE A 386 14.45 -12.96 -3.88
C PHE A 386 14.56 -13.46 -5.30
N ASN A 387 14.07 -14.67 -5.56
CA ASN A 387 14.00 -15.23 -6.90
C ASN A 387 12.55 -15.24 -7.39
N PRO A 388 12.16 -14.30 -8.27
CA PRO A 388 10.81 -14.21 -8.81
C PRO A 388 10.29 -15.52 -9.41
N GLN A 389 11.16 -16.29 -10.07
CA GLN A 389 10.77 -17.54 -10.74
C GLN A 389 10.46 -18.65 -9.74
N LYS A 390 11.06 -18.62 -8.54
CA LYS A 390 10.69 -19.57 -7.46
C LYS A 390 9.40 -19.16 -6.75
N ALA A 391 9.09 -17.86 -6.72
CA ALA A 391 7.91 -17.33 -6.03
C ALA A 391 6.61 -17.52 -6.83
N LEU A 392 6.69 -17.63 -8.15
CA LEU A 392 5.57 -17.93 -9.04
C LEU A 392 5.37 -19.46 -9.16
N ASP A 393 4.32 -20.03 -8.54
CA ASP A 393 3.95 -21.47 -8.57
C ASP A 393 3.39 -21.95 -9.96
N PRO A 394 3.19 -23.27 -10.27
CA PRO A 394 4.09 -24.38 -10.62
C PRO A 394 3.62 -25.17 -11.89
N TYR A 395 3.61 -24.55 -13.07
CA TYR A 395 3.39 -25.27 -14.36
C TYR A 395 4.69 -25.65 -15.09
N ASP A 396 5.85 -25.52 -14.44
CA ASP A 396 7.15 -25.99 -14.95
C ASP A 396 7.46 -27.42 -14.45
N GLU A 397 7.83 -28.31 -15.37
CA GLU A 397 7.75 -29.78 -15.30
C GLU A 397 8.47 -30.52 -14.13
N ASN A 398 9.17 -29.88 -13.19
CA ASN A 398 10.07 -30.57 -12.24
C ASN A 398 10.04 -30.08 -10.77
N PHE A 399 8.87 -29.83 -10.17
CA PHE A 399 8.80 -29.28 -8.79
C PHE A 399 8.53 -30.30 -7.65
N ASP A 400 9.11 -30.02 -6.47
CA ASP A 400 9.07 -30.82 -5.24
C ASP A 400 7.89 -30.42 -4.32
N TRP A 401 7.02 -31.40 -4.07
CA TRP A 401 5.73 -31.27 -3.40
C TRP A 401 5.79 -31.13 -1.87
N HIS A 402 6.97 -31.17 -1.25
CA HIS A 402 7.09 -31.15 0.20
C HIS A 402 7.10 -29.74 0.86
N SER A 403 7.19 -28.65 0.09
CA SER A 403 7.23 -27.25 0.57
C SER A 403 5.86 -26.62 0.91
N LEU A 404 4.82 -27.44 1.08
CA LEU A 404 3.42 -27.07 0.79
C LEU A 404 2.54 -26.63 1.98
N LYS A 405 3.06 -26.25 3.15
CA LYS A 405 2.22 -26.18 4.38
C LYS A 405 2.17 -24.90 5.23
N GLU A 406 2.81 -23.79 4.89
CA GLU A 406 2.80 -22.61 5.78
C GLU A 406 2.47 -21.29 5.04
N SER A 407 1.34 -20.68 5.41
CA SER A 407 0.99 -19.29 5.11
C SER A 407 0.78 -18.57 6.45
N PRO A 408 1.38 -17.39 6.68
CA PRO A 408 1.15 -16.63 7.91
C PRO A 408 -0.21 -15.91 7.87
N GLU A 409 -0.75 -15.67 9.07
CA GLU A 409 -2.00 -14.93 9.31
C GLU A 409 -1.76 -13.42 9.14
N LEU A 410 -2.74 -12.70 8.57
CA LEU A 410 -2.74 -11.23 8.51
C LEU A 410 -2.68 -10.68 9.95
N ASP A 411 -1.84 -9.68 10.18
CA ASP A 411 -1.70 -8.97 11.46
C ASP A 411 -1.43 -9.86 12.69
N ASN A 412 -0.57 -10.88 12.53
CA ASN A 412 -0.18 -11.71 13.66
C ASN A 412 0.64 -10.91 14.70
N VAL A 413 0.04 -10.67 15.87
CA VAL A 413 0.64 -9.88 16.97
C VAL A 413 1.98 -10.48 17.45
N GLU A 414 2.13 -11.80 17.46
CA GLU A 414 3.37 -12.45 17.89
C GLU A 414 4.51 -12.19 16.89
N ASP A 415 4.21 -12.16 15.59
CA ASP A 415 5.16 -11.81 14.54
C ASP A 415 5.63 -10.35 14.69
N PHE A 416 4.71 -9.39 14.94
CA PHE A 416 5.07 -7.99 15.15
C PHE A 416 5.95 -7.78 16.39
N ILE A 417 5.60 -8.42 17.52
CA ILE A 417 6.40 -8.33 18.75
C ILE A 417 7.80 -8.93 18.53
N ARG A 418 7.88 -10.07 17.85
CA ARG A 418 9.15 -10.75 17.58
C ARG A 418 10.08 -9.91 16.71
N ASP A 419 9.50 -9.25 15.70
CA ASP A 419 10.25 -8.59 14.63
C ASP A 419 10.53 -7.11 14.93
N SER A 420 9.90 -6.55 15.98
CA SER A 420 10.27 -5.25 16.53
C SER A 420 11.73 -5.23 16.99
N LYS A 421 12.47 -4.19 16.57
CA LYS A 421 13.85 -3.92 17.03
C LYS A 421 13.91 -3.66 18.54
N GLU A 422 12.80 -3.28 19.16
CA GLU A 422 12.67 -3.11 20.62
C GLU A 422 12.06 -4.36 21.28
N LYS A 423 12.89 -5.37 21.56
CA LYS A 423 12.50 -6.44 22.50
C LYS A 423 12.29 -5.85 23.89
N ASP A 424 11.34 -6.38 24.68
CA ASP A 424 11.05 -5.92 26.05
C ASP A 424 12.31 -5.76 26.94
N LYS A 425 13.30 -6.62 26.74
CA LYS A 425 14.61 -6.55 27.42
C LYS A 425 15.32 -5.19 27.24
N TYR A 426 15.14 -4.54 26.09
CA TYR A 426 15.74 -3.23 25.76
C TYR A 426 14.88 -2.06 26.24
N ARG A 427 13.54 -2.24 26.35
CA ARG A 427 12.63 -1.25 26.94
C ARG A 427 12.85 -1.05 28.43
N THR A 428 13.23 -2.09 29.16
CA THR A 428 13.55 -1.99 30.60
C THR A 428 14.84 -1.22 30.89
N GLU A 429 15.83 -1.22 29.97
CA GLU A 429 17.09 -0.47 30.17
C GLU A 429 16.91 1.05 30.06
N ASN A 430 15.89 1.53 29.34
CA ASN A 430 15.60 2.96 29.15
C ASN A 430 14.59 3.54 30.17
N ARG A 431 14.00 2.71 31.06
CA ARG A 431 13.14 3.20 32.15
C ARG A 431 13.89 3.46 33.47
N GLU A 432 15.11 2.96 33.61
CA GLU A 432 15.94 3.13 34.81
C GLU A 432 17.04 4.22 34.68
N LYS A 433 17.00 5.02 33.61
CA LYS A 433 17.79 6.25 33.46
C LYS A 433 16.86 7.43 33.29
#